data_AF-A0A7T3T1S6-F1
#
_entry.id   AF-A0A7T3T1S6-F1
#
_cell.length_a   1.000
_cell.length_b   1.000
_cell.length_c   1.000
_cell.angle_alpha   90.00
_cell.angle_beta   90.00
_cell.angle_gamma   90.00
#
_symmetry.space_group_name_H-M   'P 1'
#
loop_
_entity.id
_entity.type
_entity.pdbx_description
1 polymer ?
#
loop_
_entity_poly.entity_id
_entity_poly.type
_entity_poly.pdbx_seq_one_letter_code
_entity_poly.pdbx_strand_id
1 'polypeptide(L)'
;MSLGQLIIGWFYYGIFYMGLSIMATVIINRVAKRYFTAPLIINAFGVVALAVMLYLKQFTGEQFLTSVLFVYMPIVAASAVFNFVLWLIRRRQPLHDLPLQNEEGPLSK
;
A
#
# COMPACT_ATOMS: atom_id res chain seq x y z
N MET A 1 -15.02 -16.67 11.43
CA MET A 1 -14.15 -16.80 10.24
C MET A 1 -12.73 -17.07 10.69
N SER A 2 -12.04 -18.06 10.13
CA SER A 2 -10.62 -18.29 10.44
C SER A 2 -9.71 -17.28 9.72
N LEU A 3 -8.46 -17.13 10.17
CA LEU A 3 -7.48 -16.25 9.51
C LEU A 3 -7.25 -16.65 8.05
N GLY A 4 -7.18 -17.96 7.76
CA GLY A 4 -7.03 -18.46 6.39
C GLY A 4 -8.21 -18.08 5.50
N GLN A 5 -9.45 -18.19 6.01
CA GLN A 5 -10.65 -17.77 5.29
C GLN A 5 -10.67 -16.26 5.04
N LEU A 6 -10.21 -15.45 6.00
CA LEU A 6 -10.06 -14.00 5.84
C LEU A 6 -9.12 -13.68 4.68
N ILE A 7 -7.92 -14.28 4.69
CA ILE A 7 -6.89 -14.05 3.66
C ILE A 7 -7.40 -14.51 2.28
N ILE A 8 -8.04 -15.67 2.18
CA ILE A 8 -8.64 -16.12 0.92
C ILE A 8 -9.70 -15.11 0.45
N GLY A 9 -10.55 -14.62 1.35
CA GLY A 9 -11.52 -13.59 1.04
C GLY A 9 -10.88 -12.28 0.56
N TRP A 10 -9.73 -11.90 1.10
CA TRP A 10 -8.98 -10.73 0.62
C TRP A 10 -8.55 -10.88 -0.83
N PHE A 11 -8.05 -12.04 -1.23
CA PHE A 11 -7.70 -12.29 -2.63
C PHE A 11 -8.94 -12.45 -3.52
N TYR A 12 -10.05 -12.95 -2.99
CA TYR A 12 -11.28 -13.11 -3.77
C TYR A 12 -11.96 -11.76 -4.06
N TYR A 13 -12.09 -10.89 -3.05
CA TYR A 13 -12.81 -9.60 -3.17
C TYR A 13 -11.89 -8.40 -3.38
N GLY A 14 -10.63 -8.49 -2.95
CA GLY A 14 -9.73 -7.36 -2.77
C GLY A 14 -8.55 -7.30 -3.73
N ILE A 15 -8.36 -8.28 -4.63
CA ILE A 15 -7.14 -8.41 -5.43
C ILE A 15 -6.79 -7.15 -6.24
N PHE A 16 -7.77 -6.56 -6.91
CA PHE A 16 -7.56 -5.33 -7.68
C PHE A 16 -7.21 -4.14 -6.77
N TYR A 17 -7.91 -4.00 -5.65
CA TYR A 17 -7.64 -2.94 -4.68
C TYR A 17 -6.26 -3.06 -4.03
N MET A 18 -5.82 -4.29 -3.72
CA MET A 18 -4.46 -4.56 -3.25
C MET A 18 -3.40 -4.21 -4.30
N GLY A 19 -3.63 -4.56 -5.57
CA GLY A 19 -2.74 -4.19 -6.67
C GLY A 19 -2.60 -2.67 -6.85
N LEU A 20 -3.73 -1.94 -6.82
CA LEU A 20 -3.74 -0.48 -6.87
C LEU A 20 -3.06 0.14 -5.65
N SER A 21 -3.24 -0.43 -4.46
CA SER A 21 -2.55 -0.02 -3.24
C SER A 21 -1.03 -0.15 -3.37
N ILE A 22 -0.54 -1.26 -3.93
CA ILE A 22 0.89 -1.47 -4.20
C ILE A 22 1.40 -0.44 -5.22
N MET A 23 0.66 -0.17 -6.30
CA MET A 23 1.03 0.85 -7.28
C MET A 23 1.11 2.24 -6.64
N ALA A 24 0.10 2.65 -5.88
CA ALA A 24 0.10 3.91 -5.14
C ALA A 24 1.29 3.98 -4.16
N THR A 25 1.60 2.86 -3.52
CA THR A 25 2.73 2.73 -2.61
C THR A 25 4.06 3.00 -3.31
N VAL A 26 4.26 2.46 -4.51
CA VAL A 26 5.47 2.72 -5.31
C VAL A 26 5.61 4.20 -5.64
N ILE A 27 4.52 4.84 -6.07
CA ILE A 27 4.50 6.27 -6.43
C ILE A 27 4.84 7.13 -5.21
N ILE A 28 4.14 6.92 -4.10
CA ILE A 28 4.34 7.69 -2.87
C ILE A 28 5.77 7.50 -2.36
N ASN A 29 6.30 6.27 -2.32
CA ASN A 29 7.66 6.02 -1.88
C ASN A 29 8.70 6.73 -2.76
N ARG A 30 8.45 6.83 -4.07
CA ARG A 30 9.33 7.57 -5.01
C ARG A 30 9.32 9.07 -4.72
N VAL A 31 8.15 9.66 -4.47
CA VAL A 31 8.03 11.10 -4.17
C VAL A 31 8.56 11.44 -2.78
N ALA A 32 8.20 10.65 -1.77
CA ALA A 32 8.54 10.90 -0.37
C ALA A 32 9.97 10.49 0.01
N LYS A 33 10.64 9.67 -0.82
CA LYS A 33 12.00 9.14 -0.58
C LYS A 33 12.17 8.48 0.79
N ARG A 34 11.08 7.95 1.37
CA ARG A 34 11.02 7.36 2.71
C ARG A 34 10.13 6.13 2.73
N TYR A 35 10.57 5.08 3.42
CA TYR A 35 9.74 3.90 3.65
C TYR A 35 8.57 4.24 4.57
N PHE A 36 7.49 3.48 4.45
CA PHE A 36 6.32 3.52 5.32
C PHE A 36 5.48 4.81 5.26
N THR A 37 5.90 5.85 4.51
CA THR A 37 5.04 7.01 4.22
C THR A 37 3.80 6.58 3.46
N ALA A 38 3.94 5.69 2.47
CA ALA A 38 2.83 5.15 1.71
C ALA A 38 1.75 4.45 2.57
N PRO A 39 2.08 3.45 3.41
CA PRO A 39 1.12 2.82 4.30
C PRO A 39 0.37 3.81 5.19
N LEU A 40 1.05 4.81 5.75
CA LEU A 40 0.42 5.83 6.60
C LEU A 40 -0.58 6.67 5.82
N ILE A 41 -0.20 7.13 4.63
CA ILE A 41 -1.08 7.92 3.75
C ILE A 41 -2.30 7.08 3.33
N ILE A 42 -2.08 5.85 2.84
CA ILE A 42 -3.16 4.97 2.40
C ILE A 42 -4.11 4.64 3.56
N ASN A 43 -3.59 4.39 4.76
CA ASN A 43 -4.39 4.17 5.96
C ASN A 43 -5.23 5.41 6.31
N ALA A 44 -4.63 6.60 6.31
CA ALA A 44 -5.35 7.85 6.61
C ALA A 44 -6.48 8.11 5.59
N PHE A 45 -6.20 7.99 4.30
CA PHE A 45 -7.21 8.14 3.25
C PHE A 45 -8.32 7.09 3.37
N GLY A 46 -7.98 5.83 3.67
CA GLY A 46 -8.94 4.76 3.85
C GLY A 46 -9.90 5.01 5.02
N VAL A 47 -9.38 5.44 6.17
CA VAL A 47 -10.20 5.81 7.33
C VAL A 47 -11.12 6.98 7.01
N VAL A 48 -10.61 8.03 6.35
CA VAL A 48 -11.42 9.18 5.95
C VAL A 48 -12.53 8.77 4.98
N ALA A 49 -12.22 7.95 3.97
CA ALA A 49 -13.20 7.47 3.01
C ALA A 49 -14.31 6.65 3.69
N LEU A 50 -13.94 5.73 4.59
CA LEU A 50 -14.91 4.95 5.38
C LEU A 50 -15.79 5.84 6.26
N ALA A 51 -15.20 6.83 6.93
CA ALA A 51 -15.93 7.77 7.78
C ALA A 51 -16.90 8.64 6.96
N VAL A 52 -16.48 9.12 5.78
CA VAL A 52 -17.33 9.89 4.86
C VAL A 52 -18.49 9.04 4.36
N MET A 53 -18.25 7.80 3.94
CA MET A 53 -19.33 6.90 3.48
C MET A 53 -20.32 6.59 4.60
N LEU A 54 -19.84 6.40 5.83
CA LEU A 54 -20.69 6.20 7.00
C LEU A 54 -21.52 7.45 7.30
N TYR A 55 -20.90 8.63 7.27
CA TYR A 55 -21.58 9.92 7.48
C TYR A 55 -22.68 10.16 6.44
N LEU A 56 -22.41 9.84 5.18
CA LEU A 56 -23.36 9.93 4.07
C LEU A 56 -24.39 8.78 4.05
N LYS A 57 -24.40 7.92 5.07
CA LYS A 57 -25.30 6.75 5.20
C LYS A 57 -25.31 5.85 3.95
N GLN A 58 -24.16 5.72 3.29
CA GLN A 58 -24.02 4.89 2.09
C GLN A 58 -23.93 3.39 2.41
N PHE A 59 -23.82 3.03 3.69
CA PHE A 59 -23.72 1.66 4.16
C PHE A 59 -24.73 1.34 5.27
N THR A 60 -25.22 0.10 5.27
CA THR A 60 -25.73 -0.55 6.48
C THR A 60 -24.58 -0.94 7.40
N GLY A 61 -24.86 -1.22 8.68
CA GLY A 61 -23.81 -1.65 9.63
C GLY A 61 -23.04 -2.90 9.18
N GLU A 62 -23.74 -3.85 8.56
CA GLU A 62 -23.11 -5.08 8.02
C GLU A 62 -22.24 -4.80 6.79
N GLN A 63 -22.68 -3.89 5.91
CA GLN A 63 -21.90 -3.46 4.74
C GLN A 63 -20.64 -2.72 5.18
N PHE A 64 -20.73 -1.89 6.22
CA PHE A 64 -19.57 -1.21 6.78
C PHE A 64 -18.51 -2.21 7.27
N LEU A 65 -18.92 -3.20 8.07
CA LEU A 65 -18.01 -4.25 8.54
C LEU A 65 -17.41 -5.03 7.39
N THR A 66 -18.19 -5.35 6.36
CA THR A 66 -17.71 -6.05 5.16
C THR A 66 -16.66 -5.21 4.43
N SER A 67 -16.91 -3.92 4.22
CA SER A 67 -15.95 -3.00 3.59
C SER A 67 -14.67 -2.85 4.41
N VAL A 68 -14.77 -2.77 5.74
CA VAL A 68 -13.58 -2.74 6.61
C VAL A 68 -12.76 -4.01 6.46
N LEU A 69 -13.40 -5.18 6.56
CA LEU A 69 -12.73 -6.47 6.61
C LEU A 69 -12.14 -6.91 5.26
N PHE A 70 -12.84 -6.66 4.16
CA PHE A 70 -12.50 -7.24 2.84
C PHE A 70 -12.05 -6.23 1.79
N VAL A 71 -12.14 -4.92 2.06
CA VAL A 71 -11.65 -3.88 1.15
C VAL A 71 -10.54 -3.08 1.83
N TYR A 72 -10.85 -2.41 2.94
CA TYR A 72 -9.91 -1.53 3.62
C TYR A 72 -8.68 -2.27 4.19
N MET A 73 -8.90 -3.30 5.01
CA MET A 73 -7.77 -4.05 5.60
C MET A 73 -6.81 -4.65 4.57
N PRO A 74 -7.26 -5.32 3.49
CA PRO A 74 -6.34 -5.84 2.48
C PRO A 74 -5.54 -4.73 1.78
N ILE A 75 -6.15 -3.57 1.48
CA ILE A 75 -5.46 -2.42 0.88
C ILE A 75 -4.31 -1.95 1.77
N VAL A 76 -4.58 -1.72 3.06
CA VAL A 76 -3.58 -1.23 4.02
C VAL A 76 -2.50 -2.30 4.25
N ALA A 77 -2.91 -3.55 4.43
CA ALA A 77 -2.00 -4.68 4.61
C ALA A 77 -1.06 -4.85 3.41
N ALA A 78 -1.57 -4.80 2.19
CA ALA A 78 -0.76 -4.90 0.97
C ALA A 78 0.31 -3.79 0.90
N SER A 79 -0.06 -2.55 1.19
CA SER A 79 0.90 -1.43 1.23
C SER A 79 1.99 -1.63 2.30
N ALA A 80 1.58 -2.04 3.50
CA ALA A 80 2.47 -2.26 4.64
C ALA A 80 3.44 -3.42 4.38
N VAL A 81 2.93 -4.56 3.91
CA VAL A 81 3.72 -5.75 3.55
C VAL A 81 4.70 -5.40 2.43
N PHE A 82 4.24 -4.71 1.38
CA PHE A 82 5.12 -4.28 0.28
C PHE A 82 6.26 -3.41 0.78
N ASN A 83 5.98 -2.42 1.64
CA ASN A 83 7.03 -1.59 2.23
C ASN A 83 7.99 -2.38 3.11
N PHE A 84 7.45 -3.31 3.92
CA PHE A 84 8.25 -4.15 4.80
C PHE A 84 9.20 -5.04 4.00
N VAL A 85 8.71 -5.69 2.94
CA VAL A 85 9.51 -6.49 2.02
C VAL A 85 10.57 -5.62 1.33
N LEU A 86 10.20 -4.44 0.84
CA LEU A 86 11.15 -3.52 0.21
C LEU A 86 12.26 -3.08 1.18
N TRP A 87 11.91 -2.79 2.43
CA TRP A 87 12.85 -2.43 3.48
C TRP A 87 13.82 -3.57 3.82
N LEU A 88 13.34 -4.82 3.84
CA LEU A 88 14.17 -6.01 4.01
C LEU A 88 15.14 -6.20 2.85
N ILE A 89 14.64 -6.15 1.60
CA ILE A 89 15.45 -6.36 0.38
C ILE A 89 16.56 -5.29 0.28
N ARG A 90 16.24 -4.03 0.59
CA ARG A 90 17.19 -2.91 0.57
C ARG A 90 18.08 -2.83 1.81
N ARG A 91 18.04 -3.84 2.70
CA ARG A 91 18.86 -3.91 3.92
C ARG A 91 18.85 -2.60 4.73
N ARG A 92 17.68 -1.98 4.85
CA ARG A 92 17.47 -0.70 5.56
C ARG A 92 18.14 0.54 4.95
N GLN A 93 18.71 0.47 3.75
CA GLN A 93 19.20 1.66 3.06
C GLN A 93 18.04 2.59 2.73
N PRO A 94 18.16 3.93 2.88
CA PRO A 94 17.07 4.86 2.60
C PRO A 94 16.60 4.78 1.14
N LEU A 95 15.35 5.17 0.88
CA LEU A 95 14.82 5.40 -0.48
C LEU A 95 15.44 6.70 -1.06
N HIS A 96 16.75 6.87 -0.98
CA HIS A 96 17.43 7.90 -1.77
C HIS A 96 17.55 7.42 -3.21
N ASP A 97 17.69 8.38 -4.12
CA ASP A 97 18.04 8.07 -5.49
C ASP A 97 19.39 7.34 -5.42
N LEU A 98 19.45 6.11 -5.96
CA LEU A 98 20.74 5.57 -6.36
C LEU A 98 21.34 6.63 -7.28
N PRO A 99 22.61 7.05 -7.10
CA PRO A 99 23.22 7.94 -8.06
C PRO A 99 23.02 7.29 -9.42
N LEU A 100 22.49 8.07 -10.38
CA LEU A 100 22.38 7.64 -11.77
C LEU A 100 23.79 7.21 -12.18
N GLN A 101 24.04 5.90 -12.18
CA GLN A 101 25.29 5.36 -12.67
C GLN A 101 25.17 5.35 -14.19
N ASN A 102 25.38 6.51 -14.79
CA ASN A 102 25.65 6.85 -16.19
C ASN A 102 25.88 8.38 -16.10
N GLU A 103 27.06 8.96 -16.31
CA GLU A 103 27.99 8.95 -17.44
C GLU A 103 29.37 9.31 -16.82
N GLU A 104 30.42 8.53 -16.98
CA GLU A 104 31.55 8.82 -17.89
C GLU A 104 32.53 7.63 -17.75
N GLY A 105 32.40 6.63 -18.62
CA GLY A 105 33.57 5.85 -19.00
C GLY A 105 34.33 6.70 -20.03
N PRO A 106 35.58 7.13 -19.80
CA PRO A 106 36.25 7.99 -20.75
C PRO A 106 36.45 7.23 -22.06
N LEU A 107 35.78 7.71 -23.09
CA LEU A 107 36.09 7.36 -24.47
C LEU A 107 37.35 8.13 -24.87
N SER A 108 38.53 7.52 -24.74
CA SER A 108 39.76 8.06 -25.33
C SER A 108 40.90 7.04 -25.39
N LYS A 109 41.06 6.48 -26.60
CA LYS A 109 42.26 5.93 -27.27
C LYS A 109 42.84 4.61 -26.80
#